data_AF-A0A2N5KCV7-F1
#
_entry.id   AF-A0A2N5KCV7-F1
#
_cell.length_a   1.000
_cell.length_b   1.000
_cell.length_c   1.000
_cell.angle_alpha   90.00
_cell.angle_beta   90.00
_cell.angle_gamma   90.00
#
_symmetry.space_group_name_H-M   'P 1'
#
loop_
_entity.id
_entity.type
_entity.pdbx_description
1 polymer ?
#
loop_
_entity_poly.entity_id
_entity_poly.type
_entity_poly.pdbx_seq_one_letter_code
_entity_poly.pdbx_strand_id
1 'polypeptide(L)'
;AGSAPTVLQNTILAGNTTVNGTAADCSGSITSQGYNLIGSTRGCTISGDITGNILNVDPQLGPLQDNGGPTRTHALLPGSPAIDAGNPAGPGSSGASCAATDQRGVARPQDGDGDTLARCDIGAYEVEARKQVTPQERIGALKTEVQHLVAQRVLNRGQGQALSSKLNAALHKLNQGKATPAVNQLHAFVKQAEAYKHNKILSMGQAQALINAANTIIGQLRP
;
A
#
# COMPACT_ATOMS: atom_id res chain seq x y z
N ALA A 1 43.74 11.41 -12.23
CA ALA A 1 42.53 11.19 -13.05
C ALA A 1 41.42 12.02 -12.42
N GLY A 2 40.80 12.94 -13.17
CA GLY A 2 39.66 13.72 -12.66
C GLY A 2 38.49 12.77 -12.44
N SER A 3 38.01 12.66 -11.21
CA SER A 3 36.79 11.92 -10.90
C SER A 3 35.63 12.62 -11.62
N ALA A 4 34.92 11.90 -12.49
CA ALA A 4 33.67 12.39 -13.05
C ALA A 4 32.72 12.71 -11.88
N PRO A 5 31.97 13.83 -11.93
CA PRO A 5 31.06 14.19 -10.86
C PRO A 5 30.05 13.06 -10.62
N THR A 6 29.84 12.68 -9.36
CA THR A 6 28.81 11.72 -8.98
C THR A 6 27.45 12.38 -9.16
N VAL A 7 26.68 11.89 -10.14
CA VAL A 7 25.34 12.38 -10.43
C VAL A 7 24.33 11.42 -9.81
N LEU A 8 23.38 11.93 -9.01
CA LEU A 8 22.34 11.14 -8.38
C LEU A 8 20.95 11.63 -8.78
N GLN A 9 20.03 10.69 -8.95
CA GLN A 9 18.62 10.95 -9.17
C GLN A 9 17.76 9.84 -8.62
N ASN A 10 16.64 10.19 -7.97
CA ASN A 10 15.68 9.21 -7.46
C ASN A 10 16.36 8.06 -6.70
N THR A 11 17.44 8.37 -5.97
CA THR A 11 18.37 7.39 -5.41
C THR A 11 18.46 7.55 -3.90
N ILE A 12 18.58 6.43 -3.20
CA ILE A 12 18.92 6.40 -1.77
C ILE A 12 20.43 6.20 -1.63
N LEU A 13 21.08 7.09 -0.89
CA LEU A 13 22.47 6.95 -0.45
C LEU A 13 22.51 7.01 1.07
N ALA A 14 22.58 5.84 1.71
CA ALA A 14 22.49 5.72 3.16
C ALA A 14 23.16 4.44 3.67
N GLY A 15 23.59 4.45 4.92
CA GLY A 15 24.21 3.30 5.59
C GLY A 15 25.66 3.06 5.19
N ASN A 16 26.30 3.99 4.46
CA ASN A 16 27.73 3.87 4.16
C ASN A 16 28.55 4.37 5.35
N THR A 17 29.67 3.69 5.60
CA THR A 17 30.62 4.07 6.64
C THR A 17 32.01 4.24 6.05
N THR A 18 32.79 5.16 6.60
CA THR A 18 34.22 5.23 6.29
C THR A 18 34.97 4.07 6.94
N VAL A 19 36.22 3.84 6.53
CA VAL A 19 37.11 2.84 7.16
C VAL A 19 37.26 3.01 8.68
N ASN A 20 37.00 4.21 9.21
CA ASN A 20 37.04 4.52 10.63
C ASN A 20 35.67 4.42 11.33
N GLY A 21 34.65 3.86 10.66
CA GLY A 21 33.29 3.72 11.20
C GLY A 21 32.50 5.02 11.28
N THR A 22 32.97 6.10 10.63
CA THR A 22 32.21 7.36 10.59
C THR A 22 31.05 7.19 9.61
N ALA A 23 29.81 7.43 10.07
CA ALA A 23 28.63 7.48 9.21
C ALA A 23 28.67 8.75 8.33
N ALA A 24 29.36 8.63 7.21
CA ALA A 24 29.39 9.58 6.12
C ALA A 24 28.87 8.82 4.90
N ASP A 25 27.65 9.12 4.47
CA ASP A 25 27.04 8.37 3.37
C ASP A 25 27.67 8.72 2.02
N CYS A 26 28.37 9.86 1.97
CA CYS A 26 28.96 10.46 0.79
C CYS A 26 30.31 11.12 1.10
N SER A 27 31.10 11.35 0.05
CA SER A 27 32.28 12.21 0.10
C SER A 27 32.42 13.04 -1.18
N GLY A 28 33.00 14.23 -1.10
CA GLY A 28 33.27 15.07 -2.26
C GLY A 28 32.05 15.83 -2.78
N SER A 29 31.88 15.94 -4.10
CA SER A 29 30.76 16.67 -4.70
C SER A 29 29.76 15.73 -5.34
N ILE A 30 28.49 15.89 -4.97
CA ILE A 30 27.35 15.23 -5.61
C ILE A 30 26.58 16.27 -6.41
N THR A 31 26.32 15.95 -7.68
CA THR A 31 25.38 16.69 -8.53
C THR A 31 24.04 15.97 -8.50
N SER A 32 23.09 16.55 -7.79
CA SER A 32 21.71 16.06 -7.73
C SER A 32 20.95 16.43 -9.00
N GLN A 33 20.08 15.53 -9.46
CA GLN A 33 19.03 15.78 -10.45
C GLN A 33 17.62 15.58 -9.85
N GLY A 34 17.50 15.81 -8.54
CA GLY A 34 16.26 15.76 -7.77
C GLY A 34 15.93 14.40 -7.17
N TYR A 35 15.02 14.46 -6.18
CA TYR A 35 14.37 13.32 -5.52
C TYR A 35 15.32 12.28 -4.93
N ASN A 36 16.46 12.70 -4.43
CA ASN A 36 17.42 11.82 -3.75
C ASN A 36 17.17 11.78 -2.24
N LEU A 37 17.34 10.63 -1.61
CA LEU A 37 17.40 10.51 -0.17
C LEU A 37 18.83 10.23 0.27
N ILE A 38 19.43 11.14 1.02
CA ILE A 38 20.81 10.99 1.52
C ILE A 38 20.78 11.00 3.04
N GLY A 39 21.13 9.87 3.67
CA GLY A 39 21.01 9.66 5.11
C GLY A 39 21.89 10.59 5.96
N SER A 40 23.07 10.92 5.44
CA SER A 40 24.06 11.81 6.06
C SER A 40 24.83 12.53 4.97
N THR A 41 24.67 13.85 4.88
CA THR A 41 25.39 14.68 3.91
C THR A 41 26.80 15.04 4.38
N ARG A 42 27.23 14.54 5.54
CA ARG A 42 28.54 14.82 6.10
C ARG A 42 29.63 14.27 5.19
N GLY A 43 30.55 15.14 4.79
CA GLY A 43 31.68 14.77 3.94
C GLY A 43 31.45 15.07 2.46
N CYS A 44 30.22 15.42 2.05
CA CYS A 44 29.93 15.87 0.70
C CYS A 44 29.25 17.24 0.62
N THR A 45 29.41 17.89 -0.52
CA THR A 45 28.61 19.04 -0.94
C THR A 45 27.65 18.60 -2.01
N ILE A 46 26.36 18.90 -1.83
CA ILE A 46 25.31 18.59 -2.80
C ILE A 46 24.99 19.86 -3.58
N SER A 47 24.98 19.75 -4.90
CA SER A 47 24.69 20.83 -5.84
C SER A 47 23.74 20.34 -6.94
N GLY A 48 23.37 21.19 -7.90
CA GLY A 48 22.44 20.83 -8.98
C GLY A 48 20.97 21.03 -8.58
N ASP A 49 20.08 20.20 -9.12
CA ASP A 49 18.66 20.24 -8.79
C ASP A 49 18.40 19.50 -7.47
N ILE A 50 18.01 20.26 -6.45
CA ILE A 50 17.72 19.74 -5.10
C ILE A 50 16.23 19.50 -4.86
N THR A 51 15.38 19.67 -5.87
CA THR A 51 13.93 19.48 -5.77
C THR A 51 13.61 18.09 -5.24
N GLY A 52 12.78 18.01 -4.20
CA GLY A 52 12.33 16.75 -3.62
C GLY A 52 13.42 15.92 -2.93
N ASN A 53 14.65 16.45 -2.77
CA ASN A 53 15.67 15.76 -2.00
C ASN A 53 15.28 15.68 -0.52
N ILE A 54 15.57 14.54 0.10
CA ILE A 54 15.39 14.28 1.52
C ILE A 54 16.79 14.07 2.12
N LEU A 55 17.27 15.01 2.92
CA LEU A 55 18.66 15.05 3.38
C LEU A 55 18.74 14.91 4.90
N ASN A 56 19.72 14.14 5.37
CA ASN A 56 19.97 13.91 6.79
C ASN A 56 18.79 13.24 7.53
N VAL A 57 18.11 12.30 6.85
CA VAL A 57 16.99 11.53 7.38
C VAL A 57 17.25 10.03 7.17
N ASP A 58 16.95 9.21 8.17
CA ASP A 58 17.01 7.75 8.05
C ASP A 58 15.99 7.26 7.00
N PRO A 59 16.43 6.59 5.92
CA PRO A 59 15.52 6.01 4.93
C PRO A 59 14.66 4.86 5.45
N GLN A 60 14.93 4.32 6.65
CA GLN A 60 14.21 3.18 7.22
C GLN A 60 14.21 1.98 6.27
N LEU A 61 15.42 1.53 5.91
CA LEU A 61 15.62 0.36 5.05
C LEU A 61 15.60 -0.95 5.85
N GLY A 62 15.01 -1.98 5.27
CA GLY A 62 15.20 -3.36 5.69
C GLY A 62 16.60 -3.88 5.32
N PRO A 63 16.98 -5.07 5.82
CA PRO A 63 18.26 -5.68 5.49
C PRO A 63 18.36 -6.02 3.99
N LEU A 64 19.59 -6.10 3.48
CA LEU A 64 19.85 -6.59 2.12
C LEU A 64 19.53 -8.08 2.03
N GLN A 65 18.42 -8.43 1.41
CA GLN A 65 17.94 -9.81 1.34
C GLN A 65 17.20 -10.09 0.03
N ASP A 66 16.80 -11.34 -0.18
CA ASP A 66 15.92 -11.68 -1.28
C ASP A 66 14.52 -11.16 -0.99
N ASN A 67 14.06 -10.22 -1.82
CA ASN A 67 12.70 -9.67 -1.76
C ASN A 67 11.91 -9.96 -3.06
N GLY A 68 12.26 -11.02 -3.81
CA GLY A 68 11.49 -11.50 -4.97
C GLY A 68 11.96 -10.99 -6.33
N GLY A 69 13.25 -10.70 -6.51
CA GLY A 69 13.85 -10.21 -7.75
C GLY A 69 15.14 -10.96 -8.16
N PRO A 70 15.77 -10.60 -9.29
CA PRO A 70 17.01 -11.26 -9.76
C PRO A 70 18.23 -10.96 -8.87
N THR A 71 18.13 -9.98 -7.97
CA THR A 71 19.19 -9.56 -7.05
C THR A 71 18.61 -9.20 -5.68
N ARG A 72 19.42 -9.27 -4.62
CA ARG A 72 19.01 -8.82 -3.28
C ARG A 72 18.78 -7.32 -3.26
N THR A 73 17.79 -6.86 -2.51
CA THR A 73 17.41 -5.44 -2.40
C THR A 73 17.24 -5.03 -0.94
N HIS A 74 17.30 -3.73 -0.68
CA HIS A 74 16.85 -3.14 0.58
C HIS A 74 15.37 -2.75 0.43
N ALA A 75 14.48 -3.45 1.12
CA ALA A 75 13.06 -3.08 1.14
C ALA A 75 12.86 -1.78 1.94
N LEU A 76 11.88 -0.96 1.56
CA LEU A 76 11.44 0.16 2.39
C LEU A 76 10.57 -0.37 3.54
N LEU A 77 10.89 0.00 4.78
CA LEU A 77 10.06 -0.35 5.93
C LEU A 77 8.81 0.54 5.99
N PRO A 78 7.72 0.10 6.66
CA PRO A 78 6.54 0.93 6.85
C PRO A 78 6.88 2.28 7.50
N GLY A 79 6.44 3.38 6.88
CA GLY A 79 6.73 4.75 7.33
C GLY A 79 8.01 5.35 6.75
N SER A 80 8.71 4.63 5.87
CA SER A 80 9.90 5.14 5.21
C SER A 80 9.60 6.45 4.47
N PRO A 81 10.43 7.50 4.64
CA PRO A 81 10.26 8.77 3.92
C PRO A 81 10.56 8.65 2.42
N ALA A 82 11.06 7.50 1.95
CA ALA A 82 11.26 7.24 0.53
C ALA A 82 9.99 6.75 -0.20
N ILE A 83 8.94 6.38 0.55
CA ILE A 83 7.67 5.91 -0.01
C ILE A 83 6.94 7.09 -0.69
N ASP A 84 6.49 6.89 -1.92
CA ASP A 84 5.76 7.88 -2.74
C ASP A 84 6.49 9.24 -2.86
N ALA A 85 7.83 9.23 -2.71
CA ALA A 85 8.65 10.44 -2.60
C ALA A 85 9.45 10.79 -3.86
N GLY A 86 9.45 9.94 -4.88
CA GLY A 86 10.26 10.03 -6.11
C GLY A 86 9.77 11.04 -7.14
N ASN A 87 10.36 11.12 -8.34
CA ASN A 87 9.90 12.12 -9.32
C ASN A 87 8.40 11.93 -9.69
N PRO A 88 7.54 12.98 -9.66
CA PRO A 88 6.10 12.86 -10.00
C PRO A 88 5.80 12.71 -11.50
N ALA A 89 6.80 12.85 -12.38
CA ALA A 89 6.63 12.59 -13.80
C ALA A 89 6.33 11.10 -14.06
N GLY A 90 5.60 10.82 -15.14
CA GLY A 90 5.27 9.45 -15.54
C GLY A 90 6.55 8.59 -15.69
N PRO A 91 6.58 7.35 -15.19
CA PRO A 91 7.78 6.51 -15.27
C PRO A 91 8.26 6.33 -16.72
N GLY A 92 9.56 6.52 -16.93
CA GLY A 92 10.18 6.45 -18.25
C GLY A 92 9.82 7.61 -19.20
N SER A 93 9.09 8.63 -18.76
CA SER A 93 8.66 9.74 -19.62
C SER A 93 9.75 10.79 -19.86
N SER A 94 10.80 10.83 -19.03
CA SER A 94 11.92 11.75 -19.20
C SER A 94 13.21 11.20 -18.60
N GLY A 95 14.35 11.83 -18.91
CA GLY A 95 15.61 11.50 -18.28
C GLY A 95 15.61 11.69 -16.76
N ALA A 96 14.60 12.40 -16.19
CA ALA A 96 14.48 12.62 -14.77
C ALA A 96 13.39 11.81 -14.04
N SER A 97 12.51 11.14 -14.79
CA SER A 97 11.48 10.27 -14.22
C SER A 97 12.08 8.98 -13.69
N CYS A 98 11.43 8.37 -12.71
CA CYS A 98 11.73 7.01 -12.27
C CYS A 98 11.66 6.01 -13.43
N ALA A 99 12.39 4.90 -13.30
CA ALA A 99 12.30 3.78 -14.23
C ALA A 99 10.92 3.11 -14.16
N ALA A 100 10.47 2.51 -15.27
CA ALA A 100 9.15 1.87 -15.38
C ALA A 100 8.94 0.70 -14.41
N THR A 101 10.03 0.06 -13.96
CA THR A 101 9.99 -1.00 -12.95
C THR A 101 11.10 -0.81 -11.92
N ASP A 102 10.90 -1.35 -10.72
CA ASP A 102 11.94 -1.49 -9.71
C ASP A 102 12.92 -2.64 -10.03
N GLN A 103 13.93 -2.84 -9.17
CA GLN A 103 14.95 -3.87 -9.37
C GLN A 103 14.39 -5.30 -9.29
N ARG A 104 13.20 -5.50 -8.71
CA ARG A 104 12.49 -6.78 -8.65
C ARG A 104 11.62 -7.02 -9.89
N GLY A 105 11.37 -5.98 -10.67
CA GLY A 105 10.44 -6.00 -11.81
C GLY A 105 9.02 -5.56 -11.44
N VAL A 106 8.80 -4.99 -10.26
CA VAL A 106 7.51 -4.39 -9.87
C VAL A 106 7.29 -3.12 -10.66
N ALA A 107 6.11 -2.98 -11.27
CA ALA A 107 5.75 -1.81 -12.07
C ALA A 107 5.59 -0.56 -11.21
N ARG A 108 6.03 0.59 -11.73
CA ARG A 108 5.88 1.90 -11.10
C ARG A 108 4.85 2.78 -11.83
N PRO A 109 4.25 3.80 -11.17
CA PRO A 109 4.23 3.97 -9.71
C PRO A 109 3.20 3.04 -9.05
N GLN A 110 3.40 2.74 -7.78
CA GLN A 110 2.40 2.13 -6.89
C GLN A 110 1.98 3.16 -5.83
N ASP A 111 0.79 2.99 -5.25
CA ASP A 111 0.32 3.78 -4.09
C ASP A 111 0.80 3.09 -2.80
N GLY A 112 2.02 3.41 -2.38
CA GLY A 112 2.74 2.73 -1.30
C GLY A 112 2.29 3.15 0.10
N ASP A 113 1.78 4.37 0.25
CA ASP A 113 1.25 4.90 1.51
C ASP A 113 -0.28 4.78 1.66
N GLY A 114 -0.99 4.54 0.55
CA GLY A 114 -2.42 4.29 0.52
C GLY A 114 -3.29 5.55 0.50
N ASP A 115 -2.73 6.71 0.15
CA ASP A 115 -3.42 8.01 0.08
C ASP A 115 -4.22 8.23 -1.22
N THR A 116 -4.21 7.25 -2.13
CA THR A 116 -4.81 7.25 -3.48
C THR A 116 -4.05 8.00 -4.57
N LEU A 117 -2.85 8.52 -4.29
CA LEU A 117 -1.97 9.22 -5.21
C LEU A 117 -0.67 8.44 -5.42
N ALA A 118 -0.68 7.51 -6.38
CA ALA A 118 0.50 6.73 -6.71
C ALA A 118 1.66 7.61 -7.22
N ARG A 119 2.83 7.47 -6.59
CA ARG A 119 4.08 8.11 -7.00
C ARG A 119 5.22 7.11 -6.87
N CYS A 120 6.27 7.28 -7.66
CA CYS A 120 7.41 6.38 -7.55
C CYS A 120 8.06 6.51 -6.17
N ASP A 121 8.57 5.41 -5.63
CA ASP A 121 9.47 5.48 -4.49
C ASP A 121 10.85 5.99 -4.91
N ILE A 122 11.57 6.57 -3.95
CA ILE A 122 13.00 6.87 -4.11
C ILE A 122 13.79 5.56 -3.95
N GLY A 123 14.65 5.24 -4.93
CA GLY A 123 15.58 4.12 -4.86
C GLY A 123 15.22 2.90 -5.72
N ALA A 124 15.76 1.74 -5.32
CA ALA A 124 15.74 0.51 -6.12
C ALA A 124 14.51 -0.39 -5.85
N TYR A 125 13.69 -0.04 -4.86
CA TYR A 125 12.52 -0.78 -4.40
C TYR A 125 11.26 0.06 -4.65
N GLU A 126 10.14 -0.59 -4.93
CA GLU A 126 8.81 0.02 -4.98
C GLU A 126 7.89 -0.68 -3.97
N VAL A 127 7.36 0.03 -2.98
CA VAL A 127 6.33 -0.49 -2.09
C VAL A 127 5.10 -0.77 -2.92
N GLU A 128 4.83 -2.06 -3.10
CA GLU A 128 3.63 -2.48 -3.79
C GLU A 128 2.43 -1.93 -3.05
N ALA A 129 1.53 -1.28 -3.79
CA ALA A 129 0.27 -0.87 -3.24
C ALA A 129 -0.32 -2.10 -2.59
N ARG A 130 -0.58 -2.00 -1.27
CA ARG A 130 -1.39 -3.04 -0.64
C ARG A 130 -2.59 -3.14 -1.52
N LYS A 131 -2.87 -4.35 -2.03
CA LYS A 131 -4.10 -4.60 -2.77
C LYS A 131 -5.22 -4.24 -1.81
N GLN A 132 -5.66 -2.98 -1.85
CA GLN A 132 -6.65 -2.46 -0.93
C GLN A 132 -7.90 -3.16 -1.38
N VAL A 133 -8.23 -4.26 -0.69
CA VAL A 133 -9.44 -5.00 -1.00
C VAL A 133 -10.55 -4.01 -0.79
N THR A 134 -11.09 -3.54 -1.91
CA THR A 134 -12.05 -2.44 -1.94
C THR A 134 -13.26 -2.85 -1.11
N PRO A 135 -14.03 -1.89 -0.56
CA PRO A 135 -15.30 -2.22 0.09
C PRO A 135 -16.18 -3.12 -0.78
N GLN A 136 -16.16 -2.94 -2.10
CA GLN A 136 -16.84 -3.76 -3.09
C GLN A 136 -16.32 -5.20 -3.13
N GLU A 137 -15.01 -5.42 -3.22
CA GLU A 137 -14.40 -6.75 -3.21
C GLU A 137 -14.64 -7.48 -1.88
N ARG A 138 -14.60 -6.75 -0.75
CA ARG A 138 -14.93 -7.31 0.58
C ARG A 138 -16.38 -7.75 0.68
N ILE A 139 -17.31 -6.97 0.11
CA ILE A 139 -18.71 -7.39 -0.01
C ILE A 139 -18.83 -8.64 -0.88
N GLY A 140 -18.05 -8.73 -1.97
CA GLY A 140 -17.95 -9.93 -2.80
C GLY A 140 -17.52 -11.16 -2.00
N ALA A 141 -16.44 -11.06 -1.22
CA ALA A 141 -15.96 -12.13 -0.35
C ALA A 141 -16.99 -12.51 0.73
N LEU A 142 -17.63 -11.54 1.38
CA LEU A 142 -18.67 -11.78 2.38
C LEU A 142 -19.90 -12.48 1.78
N LYS A 143 -20.26 -12.17 0.52
CA LYS A 143 -21.32 -12.87 -0.20
C LYS A 143 -20.95 -14.33 -0.46
N THR A 144 -19.71 -14.61 -0.86
CA THR A 144 -19.22 -15.99 -1.01
C THR A 144 -19.32 -16.76 0.29
N GLU A 145 -18.98 -16.15 1.43
CA GLU A 145 -19.12 -16.79 2.74
C GLU A 145 -20.58 -17.13 3.07
N VAL A 146 -21.52 -16.22 2.80
CA VAL A 146 -22.96 -16.51 2.96
C VAL A 146 -23.38 -17.69 2.08
N GLN A 147 -22.90 -17.77 0.83
CA GLN A 147 -23.19 -18.87 -0.08
C GLN A 147 -22.58 -20.19 0.40
N HIS A 148 -21.40 -20.15 1.01
CA HIS A 148 -20.76 -21.31 1.60
C HIS A 148 -21.59 -21.87 2.78
N LEU A 149 -22.12 -21.01 3.65
CA LEU A 149 -23.04 -21.43 4.72
C LEU A 149 -24.34 -22.06 4.16
N VAL A 150 -24.82 -21.61 3.00
CA VAL A 150 -25.95 -22.25 2.31
C VAL A 150 -25.56 -23.63 1.75
N ALA A 151 -24.38 -23.73 1.12
CA ALA A 151 -23.88 -24.99 0.57
C ALA A 151 -23.67 -26.05 1.67
N GLN A 152 -23.22 -25.63 2.85
CA GLN A 152 -23.08 -26.45 4.05
C GLN A 152 -24.42 -26.77 4.75
N ARG A 153 -25.56 -26.29 4.21
CA ARG A 153 -26.91 -26.43 4.78
C ARG A 153 -27.08 -25.82 6.17
N VAL A 154 -26.16 -24.95 6.60
CA VAL A 154 -26.29 -24.16 7.83
C VAL A 154 -27.40 -23.13 7.65
N LEU A 155 -27.40 -22.45 6.50
CA LEU A 155 -28.49 -21.59 6.07
C LEU A 155 -29.34 -22.30 5.02
N ASN A 156 -30.65 -22.14 5.09
CA ASN A 156 -31.50 -22.52 3.96
C ASN A 156 -31.42 -21.47 2.84
N ARG A 157 -31.95 -21.80 1.66
CA ARG A 157 -31.92 -20.91 0.48
C ARG A 157 -32.55 -19.54 0.75
N GLY A 158 -33.67 -19.49 1.46
CA GLY A 158 -34.35 -18.23 1.78
C GLY A 158 -33.54 -17.35 2.72
N GLN A 159 -32.94 -17.94 3.75
CA GLN A 159 -32.09 -17.24 4.71
C GLN A 159 -30.81 -16.69 4.04
N GLY A 160 -30.15 -17.51 3.22
CA GLY A 160 -28.98 -17.08 2.45
C GLY A 160 -29.31 -15.97 1.44
N GLN A 161 -30.47 -16.05 0.77
CA GLN A 161 -30.94 -14.99 -0.12
C GLN A 161 -31.25 -13.68 0.62
N ALA A 162 -31.84 -13.74 1.82
CA ALA A 162 -32.16 -12.56 2.62
C ALA A 162 -30.91 -11.79 3.10
N LEU A 163 -29.79 -12.49 3.30
CA LEU A 163 -28.49 -11.89 3.58
C LEU A 163 -27.85 -11.37 2.28
N SER A 164 -27.81 -12.19 1.25
CA SER A 164 -27.20 -11.86 -0.04
C SER A 164 -27.85 -10.65 -0.72
N SER A 165 -29.17 -10.45 -0.58
CA SER A 165 -29.87 -9.31 -1.17
C SER A 165 -29.40 -7.97 -0.58
N LYS A 166 -29.13 -7.92 0.73
CA LYS A 166 -28.60 -6.73 1.42
C LYS A 166 -27.16 -6.43 0.97
N LEU A 167 -26.33 -7.46 0.81
CA LEU A 167 -24.98 -7.32 0.26
C LEU A 167 -25.00 -6.82 -1.20
N ASN A 168 -25.87 -7.38 -2.05
CA ASN A 168 -26.04 -6.92 -3.43
C ASN A 168 -26.52 -5.46 -3.49
N ALA A 169 -27.44 -5.08 -2.61
CA ALA A 169 -27.91 -3.70 -2.51
C ALA A 169 -26.80 -2.75 -2.06
N ALA A 170 -25.99 -3.13 -1.07
CA ALA A 170 -24.82 -2.36 -0.63
C ALA A 170 -23.83 -2.16 -1.78
N LEU A 171 -23.46 -3.24 -2.48
CA LEU A 171 -22.55 -3.20 -3.62
C LEU A 171 -23.06 -2.27 -4.73
N HIS A 172 -24.35 -2.37 -5.07
CA HIS A 172 -24.96 -1.50 -6.07
C HIS A 172 -24.92 -0.01 -5.65
N LYS A 173 -25.08 0.31 -4.37
CA LYS A 173 -24.94 1.70 -3.89
C LYS A 173 -23.49 2.20 -3.95
N LEU A 174 -22.52 1.35 -3.63
CA LEU A 174 -21.09 1.71 -3.75
C LEU A 174 -20.66 1.95 -5.20
N ASN A 175 -21.15 1.14 -6.14
CA ASN A 175 -20.89 1.36 -7.56
C ASN A 175 -21.50 2.67 -8.09
N GLN A 176 -22.40 3.30 -7.33
CA GLN A 176 -22.94 4.64 -7.61
C GLN A 176 -22.22 5.76 -6.84
N GLY A 177 -21.12 5.45 -6.13
CA GLY A 177 -20.42 6.39 -5.25
C GLY A 177 -21.20 6.75 -3.97
N LYS A 178 -22.26 6.01 -3.63
CA LYS A 178 -23.16 6.34 -2.51
C LYS A 178 -22.79 5.56 -1.25
N ALA A 179 -21.81 6.07 -0.50
CA ALA A 179 -21.30 5.44 0.73
C ALA A 179 -22.37 5.33 1.84
N THR A 180 -23.07 6.42 2.20
CA THR A 180 -24.07 6.39 3.29
C THR A 180 -25.21 5.39 3.04
N PRO A 181 -25.84 5.36 1.85
CA PRO A 181 -26.83 4.33 1.54
C PRO A 181 -26.28 2.91 1.56
N ALA A 182 -25.02 2.70 1.18
CA ALA A 182 -24.38 1.39 1.26
C ALA A 182 -24.19 0.94 2.73
N VAL A 183 -23.71 1.83 3.59
CA VAL A 183 -23.58 1.59 5.04
C VAL A 183 -24.92 1.19 5.66
N ASN A 184 -26.03 1.83 5.27
CA ASN A 184 -27.36 1.46 5.76
C ASN A 184 -27.75 0.02 5.37
N GLN A 185 -27.39 -0.44 4.18
CA GLN A 185 -27.61 -1.83 3.76
C GLN A 185 -26.74 -2.82 4.54
N LEU A 186 -25.49 -2.44 4.86
CA LEU A 186 -24.59 -3.26 5.68
C LEU A 186 -25.08 -3.34 7.14
N HIS A 187 -25.60 -2.26 7.73
CA HIS A 187 -26.25 -2.35 9.04
C HIS A 187 -27.48 -3.26 9.03
N ALA A 188 -28.29 -3.22 7.96
CA ALA A 188 -29.41 -4.14 7.80
C ALA A 188 -28.94 -5.61 7.69
N PHE A 189 -27.78 -5.85 7.08
CA PHE A 189 -27.16 -7.18 7.03
C PHE A 189 -26.72 -7.64 8.42
N VAL A 190 -26.03 -6.79 9.18
CA VAL A 190 -25.59 -7.07 10.55
C VAL A 190 -26.80 -7.44 11.42
N LYS A 191 -27.85 -6.63 11.40
CA LYS A 191 -29.09 -6.90 12.17
C LYS A 191 -29.72 -8.24 11.81
N GLN A 192 -29.70 -8.63 10.53
CA GLN A 192 -30.21 -9.93 10.09
C GLN A 192 -29.34 -11.09 10.60
N ALA A 193 -28.01 -10.95 10.56
CA ALA A 193 -27.08 -11.95 11.07
C ALA A 193 -27.21 -12.12 12.59
N GLU A 194 -27.42 -11.03 13.33
CA GLU A 194 -27.71 -11.07 14.76
C GLU A 194 -29.03 -11.77 15.07
N ALA A 195 -30.08 -11.54 14.27
CA ALA A 195 -31.34 -12.26 14.41
C ALA A 195 -31.16 -13.77 14.16
N TYR A 196 -30.33 -14.17 13.18
CA TYR A 196 -30.01 -15.58 12.95
C TYR A 196 -29.19 -16.20 14.07
N LYS A 197 -28.29 -15.43 14.71
CA LYS A 197 -27.60 -15.84 15.94
C LYS A 197 -28.60 -16.08 17.08
N HIS A 198 -29.49 -15.11 17.33
CA HIS A 198 -30.47 -15.17 18.42
C HIS A 198 -31.43 -16.37 18.26
N ASN A 199 -31.88 -16.60 17.03
CA ASN A 199 -32.77 -17.71 16.68
C ASN A 199 -32.04 -19.06 16.53
N LYS A 200 -30.74 -19.13 16.88
CA LYS A 200 -29.89 -20.34 16.80
C LYS A 200 -29.83 -20.97 15.39
N ILE A 201 -30.05 -20.17 14.36
CA ILE A 201 -29.86 -20.56 12.95
C ILE A 201 -28.37 -20.59 12.63
N LEU A 202 -27.64 -19.58 13.10
CA LEU A 202 -26.18 -19.53 13.04
C LEU A 202 -25.59 -19.80 14.42
N SER A 203 -24.45 -20.50 14.46
CA SER A 203 -23.66 -20.57 15.69
C SER A 203 -23.11 -19.19 16.05
N MET A 204 -22.70 -19.03 17.31
CA MET A 204 -22.06 -17.78 17.77
C MET A 204 -20.85 -17.42 16.90
N GLY A 205 -19.99 -18.39 16.57
CA GLY A 205 -18.81 -18.17 15.74
C GLY A 205 -19.16 -17.78 14.30
N GLN A 206 -20.12 -18.47 13.68
CA GLN A 206 -20.54 -18.18 12.31
C GLN A 206 -21.18 -16.79 12.20
N ALA A 207 -22.08 -16.45 13.12
CA ALA A 207 -22.71 -15.13 13.13
C ALA A 207 -21.68 -14.02 13.38
N GLN A 208 -20.76 -14.21 14.33
CA GLN A 208 -19.77 -13.18 14.64
C GLN A 208 -18.78 -12.96 13.49
N ALA A 209 -18.41 -14.01 12.74
CA ALA A 209 -17.58 -13.88 11.55
C ALA A 209 -18.25 -12.98 10.50
N LEU A 210 -19.53 -13.21 10.19
CA LEU A 210 -20.29 -12.37 9.25
C LEU A 210 -20.42 -10.92 9.74
N ILE A 211 -20.72 -10.73 11.03
CA ILE A 211 -20.89 -9.40 11.64
C ILE A 211 -19.57 -8.62 11.62
N ASN A 212 -18.46 -9.25 12.03
CA ASN A 212 -17.15 -8.61 12.03
C ASN A 212 -16.73 -8.21 10.62
N ALA A 213 -16.92 -9.09 9.63
CA ALA A 213 -16.63 -8.76 8.24
C ALA A 213 -17.43 -7.55 7.74
N ALA A 214 -18.74 -7.49 8.03
CA ALA A 214 -19.58 -6.36 7.66
C ALA A 214 -19.16 -5.06 8.38
N ASN A 215 -18.84 -5.12 9.68
CA ASN A 215 -18.41 -3.96 10.45
C ASN A 215 -17.06 -3.42 9.99
N THR A 216 -16.13 -4.28 9.57
CA THR A 216 -14.87 -3.85 8.92
C THR A 216 -15.15 -3.03 7.67
N ILE A 217 -16.08 -3.48 6.81
CA ILE A 217 -16.46 -2.75 5.59
C ILE A 217 -17.12 -1.42 5.95
N ILE A 218 -18.00 -1.39 6.97
CA ILE A 218 -18.62 -0.16 7.45
C ILE A 218 -17.57 0.84 7.94
N GLY A 219 -16.53 0.38 8.65
CA GLY A 219 -15.43 1.22 9.13
C GLY A 219 -14.68 1.90 7.98
N GLN A 220 -14.49 1.22 6.85
CA GLN A 220 -13.82 1.77 5.66
C GLN A 220 -14.67 2.79 4.88
N LEU A 221 -15.98 2.79 5.07
CA LEU A 221 -16.92 3.65 4.33
C LEU A 221 -17.34 4.89 5.12
N ARG A 222 -16.83 5.05 6.35
CA ARG A 222 -17.07 6.26 7.15
C ARG A 222 -16.04 7.32 6.75
N PRO A 223 -16.48 8.57 6.49
CA PRO A 223 -15.60 9.69 6.23
C PRO A 223 -14.78 10.07 7.47
#